data_AF-A0A662J3V3-F1
#
_entry.id   AF-A0A662J3V3-F1
#
_cell.length_a   1.000
_cell.length_b   1.000
_cell.length_c   1.000
_cell.angle_alpha   90.00
_cell.angle_beta   90.00
_cell.angle_gamma   90.00
#
_symmetry.space_group_name_H-M   'P 1'
#
loop_
_entity.id
_entity.type
_entity.pdbx_description
1 polymer ?
#
loop_
_entity_poly.entity_id
_entity_poly.type
_entity_poly.pdbx_seq_one_letter_code
_entity_poly.pdbx_strand_id
1 'polypeptide(L)'
;MTSLSCLTSCLLALLVATLALSPAWSESSDNFKFAVYYGVDRLEALKGYDLVIVSPLMEEEEVKELRESGVVVLGYCSLTTVGGWEPWSVNVTDDMVVGVYEEWGELVVNVSDSRWRSVISYAVSYLRSKGFSGVFLDNIDMVELYPWMASSIVEIVRDLKLSENDFLIAINRGFYLIDELAPWVDFVVFECFGTYFDFNTNSYRKFTGSDLEWIKSQAERLKALSEQYGFKVLALGYADPTNEEKFNEYRSFVEELASQYGFPCFVSDLSLQHLPEPSASGGEAPIAPAGVDLLPVLLCLVVVVALLIAFSRRRASAKESS
;
A
#
# COMPACT_ATOMS: atom_id res chain seq x y z
N MET A 1 22.52 27.50 37.80
CA MET A 1 21.24 27.57 37.06
C MET A 1 21.40 27.68 35.54
N THR A 2 22.62 27.80 34.98
CA THR A 2 22.88 27.93 33.53
C THR A 2 23.11 26.61 32.79
N SER A 3 23.26 25.47 33.49
CA SER A 3 23.54 24.18 32.83
C SER A 3 22.30 23.37 32.48
N LEU A 4 21.14 23.68 33.07
CA LEU A 4 19.89 22.94 32.83
C LEU A 4 19.18 23.43 31.56
N SER A 5 19.26 24.73 31.26
CA SER A 5 18.69 25.36 30.06
C SER A 5 19.36 24.91 28.76
N CYS A 6 20.66 24.60 28.80
CA CYS A 6 21.40 24.19 27.61
C CYS A 6 21.15 22.71 27.26
N LEU A 7 21.00 21.83 28.27
CA LEU A 7 20.63 20.43 28.05
C LEU A 7 19.21 20.29 27.50
N THR A 8 18.26 21.10 27.98
CA THR A 8 16.90 21.12 27.45
C THR A 8 16.85 21.55 25.99
N SER A 9 17.68 22.52 25.57
CA SER A 9 17.75 22.94 24.16
C SER A 9 18.38 21.88 23.24
N CYS A 10 19.38 21.13 23.71
CA CYS A 10 19.96 20.02 22.93
C CYS A 10 19.02 18.81 22.82
N LEU A 11 18.26 18.49 23.87
CA LEU A 11 17.24 17.44 23.84
C LEU A 11 16.05 17.82 22.94
N LEU A 12 15.64 19.09 22.92
CA LEU A 12 14.61 19.59 22.01
C LEU A 12 15.07 19.53 20.55
N ALA A 13 16.33 19.87 20.27
CA ALA A 13 16.92 19.77 18.93
C ALA A 13 17.05 18.33 18.44
N LEU A 14 17.37 17.37 19.33
CA LEU A 14 17.36 15.94 19.00
C LEU A 14 15.94 15.42 18.74
N LEU A 15 14.94 15.87 19.52
CA LEU A 15 13.54 15.47 19.35
C LEU A 15 12.95 15.98 18.02
N VAL A 16 13.30 17.21 17.61
CA VAL A 16 12.92 17.78 16.31
C VAL A 16 13.64 17.05 15.16
N ALA A 17 14.88 16.61 15.35
CA ALA A 17 15.61 15.83 14.35
C ALA A 17 15.08 14.39 14.19
N THR A 18 14.55 13.77 15.25
CA THR A 18 13.90 12.44 15.17
C THR A 18 12.48 12.51 14.59
N LEU A 19 11.74 13.61 14.81
CA LEU A 19 10.44 13.84 14.17
C LEU A 19 10.54 14.17 12.68
N ALA A 20 11.73 14.54 12.20
CA ALA A 20 12.02 14.73 10.78
C ALA A 20 12.48 13.44 10.06
N LEU A 21 12.55 12.30 10.77
CA LEU A 21 12.92 10.98 10.24
C LEU A 21 11.74 10.02 10.12
N SER A 22 10.50 10.48 10.36
CA SER A 22 9.37 9.84 9.71
C SER A 22 9.57 10.00 8.20
N PRO A 23 9.36 8.98 7.37
CA PRO A 23 9.20 9.22 5.94
C PRO A 23 7.97 10.11 5.82
N ALA A 24 8.20 11.42 5.78
CA ALA A 24 7.22 12.36 5.29
C ALA A 24 7.10 12.00 3.82
N TRP A 25 6.05 11.24 3.49
CA TRP A 25 5.58 11.18 2.12
C TRP A 25 5.17 12.61 1.79
N SER A 26 6.13 13.35 1.25
CA SER A 26 5.94 14.72 0.80
C SER A 26 4.77 14.75 -0.16
N GLU A 27 3.93 15.77 0.02
CA GLU A 27 2.76 16.08 -0.80
C GLU A 27 3.05 15.88 -2.31
N SER A 28 2.09 15.21 -2.96
CA SER A 28 1.93 15.03 -4.41
C SER A 28 3.21 14.64 -5.17
N SER A 29 3.61 13.37 -5.09
CA SER A 29 4.34 12.79 -6.22
C SER A 29 3.34 12.61 -7.37
N ASP A 30 3.17 13.62 -8.21
CA ASP A 30 2.34 13.62 -9.44
C ASP A 30 2.63 12.44 -10.41
N ASN A 31 3.61 11.59 -10.09
CA ASN A 31 4.11 10.49 -10.91
C ASN A 31 4.16 9.12 -10.21
N PHE A 32 3.53 8.91 -9.04
CA PHE A 32 3.50 7.54 -8.45
C PHE A 32 2.72 6.59 -9.36
N LYS A 33 3.36 5.55 -9.86
CA LYS A 33 2.79 4.56 -10.77
C LYS A 33 2.63 3.24 -10.05
N PHE A 34 1.42 2.70 -10.09
CA PHE A 34 1.17 1.33 -9.64
C PHE A 34 0.54 0.49 -10.75
N ALA A 35 0.70 -0.83 -10.63
CA ALA A 35 0.01 -1.81 -11.46
C ALA A 35 -0.56 -2.95 -10.60
N VAL A 36 -1.63 -3.55 -11.07
CA VAL A 36 -2.12 -4.84 -10.60
C VAL A 36 -2.05 -5.81 -11.76
N TYR A 37 -1.29 -6.89 -11.62
CA TYR A 37 -0.99 -7.79 -12.73
C TYR A 37 -0.85 -9.24 -12.25
N TYR A 38 -1.79 -10.10 -12.68
CA TYR A 38 -1.82 -11.52 -12.37
C TYR A 38 -1.46 -12.41 -13.58
N GLY A 39 -1.05 -11.81 -14.68
CA GLY A 39 -0.49 -12.54 -15.83
C GLY A 39 0.98 -12.94 -15.64
N VAL A 40 1.61 -13.35 -16.74
CA VAL A 40 3.00 -13.84 -16.80
C VAL A 40 3.82 -13.09 -17.86
N ASP A 41 5.13 -13.30 -17.89
CA ASP A 41 6.04 -12.83 -18.95
C ASP A 41 6.10 -11.30 -19.15
N ARG A 42 5.89 -10.50 -18.10
CA ARG A 42 5.94 -9.02 -18.15
C ARG A 42 6.91 -8.38 -17.16
N LEU A 43 7.88 -9.14 -16.64
CA LEU A 43 8.84 -8.68 -15.63
C LEU A 43 9.51 -7.33 -15.97
N GLU A 44 10.05 -7.18 -17.18
CA GLU A 44 10.70 -5.93 -17.61
C GLU A 44 9.75 -4.72 -17.62
N ALA A 45 8.49 -4.93 -18.01
CA ALA A 45 7.50 -3.86 -18.02
C ALA A 45 7.10 -3.46 -16.58
N LEU A 46 7.04 -4.43 -15.67
CA LEU A 46 6.72 -4.21 -14.26
C LEU A 46 7.79 -3.37 -13.53
N LYS A 47 9.05 -3.38 -13.99
CA LYS A 47 10.11 -2.50 -13.47
C LYS A 47 9.84 -1.01 -13.66
N GLY A 48 8.91 -0.64 -14.55
CA GLY A 48 8.53 0.74 -14.82
C GLY A 48 7.57 1.36 -13.80
N TYR A 49 7.16 0.60 -12.78
CA TYR A 49 6.20 1.02 -11.75
C TYR A 49 6.89 1.20 -10.40
N ASP A 50 6.35 2.08 -9.55
CA ASP A 50 6.81 2.24 -8.16
C ASP A 50 6.27 1.12 -7.27
N LEU A 51 5.07 0.62 -7.58
CA LEU A 51 4.41 -0.46 -6.84
C LEU A 51 3.71 -1.43 -7.80
N VAL A 52 3.84 -2.73 -7.55
CA VAL A 52 3.11 -3.76 -8.29
C VAL A 52 2.42 -4.71 -7.32
N ILE A 53 1.16 -5.04 -7.61
CA ILE A 53 0.40 -6.08 -6.93
C ILE A 53 0.34 -7.28 -7.87
N VAL A 54 0.88 -8.41 -7.43
CA VAL A 54 1.06 -9.60 -8.27
C VAL A 54 0.62 -10.87 -7.55
N SER A 55 0.49 -11.95 -8.31
CA SER A 55 0.17 -13.28 -7.76
C SER A 55 1.23 -13.72 -6.73
N PRO A 56 0.84 -14.37 -5.61
CA PRO A 56 1.79 -14.97 -4.67
C PRO A 56 2.66 -16.06 -5.32
N LEU A 57 2.27 -16.56 -6.49
CA LEU A 57 2.98 -17.60 -7.22
C LEU A 57 4.17 -17.07 -8.04
N MET A 58 4.30 -15.76 -8.29
CA MET A 58 5.45 -15.17 -9.00
C MET A 58 6.78 -15.66 -8.40
N GLU A 59 7.74 -16.07 -9.22
CA GLU A 59 8.95 -16.76 -8.74
C GLU A 59 9.81 -15.86 -7.84
N GLU A 60 10.54 -16.46 -6.89
CA GLU A 60 11.38 -15.71 -5.93
C GLU A 60 12.41 -14.83 -6.64
N GLU A 61 13.03 -15.34 -7.70
CA GLU A 61 13.99 -14.60 -8.51
C GLU A 61 13.37 -13.37 -9.19
N GLU A 62 12.13 -13.47 -9.68
CA GLU A 62 11.40 -12.37 -10.33
C GLU A 62 11.04 -11.29 -9.31
N VAL A 63 10.54 -11.69 -8.14
CA VAL A 63 10.23 -10.76 -7.03
C VAL A 63 11.50 -10.04 -6.60
N LYS A 64 12.61 -10.76 -6.45
CA LYS A 64 13.90 -10.18 -6.10
C LYS A 64 14.37 -9.18 -7.16
N GLU A 65 14.25 -9.50 -8.44
CA GLU A 65 14.67 -8.62 -9.53
C GLU A 65 13.86 -7.31 -9.58
N LEU A 66 12.55 -7.37 -9.33
CA LEU A 66 11.71 -6.18 -9.17
C LEU A 66 12.14 -5.34 -7.96
N ARG A 67 12.38 -5.99 -6.82
CA ARG A 67 12.83 -5.32 -5.58
C ARG A 67 14.18 -4.63 -5.77
N GLU A 68 15.14 -5.28 -6.42
CA GLU A 68 16.46 -4.71 -6.73
C GLU A 68 16.35 -3.55 -7.74
N SER A 69 15.31 -3.54 -8.56
CA SER A 69 14.96 -2.42 -9.45
C SER A 69 14.24 -1.26 -8.74
N GLY A 70 14.04 -1.35 -7.42
CA GLY A 70 13.39 -0.32 -6.60
C GLY A 70 11.87 -0.42 -6.52
N VAL A 71 11.26 -1.48 -7.07
CA VAL A 71 9.80 -1.66 -7.09
C VAL A 71 9.30 -2.21 -5.75
N VAL A 72 8.21 -1.64 -5.24
CA VAL A 72 7.43 -2.23 -4.15
C VAL A 72 6.55 -3.35 -4.69
N VAL A 73 6.93 -4.60 -4.46
CA VAL A 73 6.14 -5.78 -4.84
C VAL A 73 5.24 -6.22 -3.68
N LEU A 74 3.92 -6.22 -3.89
CA LEU A 74 2.92 -6.75 -2.96
C LEU A 74 2.32 -8.06 -3.50
N GLY A 75 2.17 -9.05 -2.62
CA GLY A 75 1.57 -10.34 -2.98
C GLY A 75 0.09 -10.38 -2.64
N TYR A 76 -0.72 -10.82 -3.59
CA TYR A 76 -2.15 -11.04 -3.37
C TYR A 76 -2.40 -12.11 -2.29
N CYS A 77 -3.35 -11.81 -1.40
CA CYS A 77 -3.90 -12.76 -0.44
C CYS A 77 -5.35 -12.36 -0.14
N SER A 78 -6.35 -13.21 -0.41
CA SER A 78 -7.69 -12.96 0.11
C SER A 78 -7.71 -13.09 1.64
N LEU A 79 -8.41 -12.18 2.33
CA LEU A 79 -8.56 -12.19 3.78
C LEU A 79 -9.77 -12.99 4.25
N THR A 80 -10.79 -13.13 3.40
CA THR A 80 -12.08 -13.72 3.78
C THR A 80 -12.53 -14.87 2.89
N THR A 81 -11.82 -15.11 1.79
CA THR A 81 -12.10 -16.20 0.85
C THR A 81 -10.84 -17.03 0.57
N VAL A 82 -11.03 -18.19 -0.04
CA VAL A 82 -9.95 -19.03 -0.57
C VAL A 82 -10.42 -19.69 -1.87
N GLY A 83 -9.61 -19.58 -2.92
CA GLY A 83 -9.87 -20.15 -4.24
C GLY A 83 -9.37 -21.59 -4.42
N GLY A 84 -8.51 -22.07 -3.51
CA GLY A 84 -7.96 -23.43 -3.52
C GLY A 84 -6.62 -23.54 -4.24
N TRP A 85 -6.24 -22.55 -5.03
CA TRP A 85 -4.97 -22.50 -5.77
C TRP A 85 -3.84 -21.86 -4.96
N GLU A 86 -4.17 -21.14 -3.88
CA GLU A 86 -3.21 -20.44 -3.05
C GLU A 86 -2.32 -21.43 -2.28
N PRO A 87 -1.02 -21.13 -2.05
CA PRO A 87 -0.12 -22.02 -1.32
C PRO A 87 -0.57 -22.40 0.10
N TRP A 88 -1.44 -21.59 0.71
CA TRP A 88 -1.97 -21.80 2.05
C TRP A 88 -3.36 -22.46 2.08
N SER A 89 -3.98 -22.70 0.92
CA SER A 89 -5.33 -23.29 0.83
C SER A 89 -5.42 -24.67 1.47
N VAL A 90 -4.32 -25.43 1.45
CA VAL A 90 -4.19 -26.77 2.05
C VAL A 90 -4.42 -26.79 3.57
N ASN A 91 -4.35 -25.62 4.23
CA ASN A 91 -4.58 -25.48 5.66
C ASN A 91 -6.03 -25.09 5.99
N VAL A 92 -6.91 -24.98 5.00
CA VAL A 92 -8.34 -24.70 5.17
C VAL A 92 -9.11 -26.01 5.11
N THR A 93 -9.89 -26.26 6.16
CA THR A 93 -10.78 -27.43 6.24
C THR A 93 -12.24 -27.03 6.05
N ASP A 94 -13.08 -27.95 5.58
CA ASP A 94 -14.49 -27.70 5.25
C ASP A 94 -15.28 -27.06 6.40
N ASP A 95 -14.96 -27.39 7.66
CA ASP A 95 -15.63 -26.83 8.84
C ASP A 95 -15.27 -25.37 9.14
N MET A 96 -14.25 -24.83 8.46
CA MET A 96 -13.93 -23.40 8.47
C MET A 96 -14.72 -22.61 7.44
N VAL A 97 -15.40 -23.26 6.48
CA VAL A 97 -16.10 -22.60 5.39
C VAL A 97 -17.54 -22.25 5.81
N VAL A 98 -17.96 -21.03 5.53
CA VAL A 98 -19.30 -20.50 5.89
C VAL A 98 -20.16 -20.16 4.69
N GLY A 99 -19.60 -20.22 3.49
CA GLY A 99 -20.33 -19.95 2.25
C GLY A 99 -19.45 -20.12 1.01
N VAL A 100 -20.03 -19.75 -0.13
CA VAL A 100 -19.37 -19.78 -1.45
C VAL A 100 -19.57 -18.41 -2.08
N TYR A 101 -18.51 -17.88 -2.70
CA TYR A 101 -18.58 -16.71 -3.56
C TYR A 101 -18.62 -17.19 -5.01
N GLU A 102 -19.83 -17.32 -5.55
CA GLU A 102 -20.08 -18.01 -6.82
C GLU A 102 -19.39 -17.34 -8.01
N GLU A 103 -19.38 -16.01 -8.05
CA GLU A 103 -18.81 -15.22 -9.15
C GLU A 103 -17.34 -15.54 -9.43
N TRP A 104 -16.58 -15.86 -8.37
CA TRP A 104 -15.15 -16.17 -8.45
C TRP A 104 -14.83 -17.64 -8.17
N GLY A 105 -15.85 -18.45 -7.84
CA GLY A 105 -15.67 -19.86 -7.51
C GLY A 105 -14.87 -20.08 -6.21
N GLU A 106 -14.94 -19.13 -5.28
CA GLU A 106 -14.18 -19.17 -4.04
C GLU A 106 -15.02 -19.62 -2.85
N LEU A 107 -14.39 -20.13 -1.80
CA LEU A 107 -15.04 -20.48 -0.55
C LEU A 107 -14.90 -19.31 0.44
N VAL A 108 -15.99 -18.89 1.07
CA VAL A 108 -15.97 -17.87 2.14
C VAL A 108 -15.57 -18.54 3.44
N VAL A 109 -14.52 -18.06 4.09
CA VAL A 109 -13.93 -18.66 5.29
C VAL A 109 -14.37 -17.90 6.55
N ASN A 110 -14.60 -18.63 7.64
CA ASN A 110 -14.84 -18.08 8.96
C ASN A 110 -13.59 -17.37 9.50
N VAL A 111 -13.53 -16.05 9.32
CA VAL A 111 -12.40 -15.23 9.79
C VAL A 111 -12.26 -15.18 11.31
N SER A 112 -13.33 -15.51 12.04
CA SER A 112 -13.31 -15.59 13.51
C SER A 112 -12.79 -16.93 14.03
N ASP A 113 -12.53 -17.91 13.16
CA ASP A 113 -11.87 -19.15 13.55
C ASP A 113 -10.38 -18.89 13.85
N SER A 114 -9.92 -19.28 15.03
CA SER A 114 -8.53 -19.11 15.43
C SER A 114 -7.53 -19.77 14.46
N ARG A 115 -7.92 -20.84 13.76
CA ARG A 115 -7.09 -21.49 12.74
C ARG A 115 -6.85 -20.58 11.54
N TRP A 116 -7.84 -19.76 11.17
CA TRP A 116 -7.70 -18.84 10.04
C TRP A 116 -6.59 -17.81 10.25
N ARG A 117 -6.41 -17.33 11.49
CA ARG A 117 -5.28 -16.44 11.83
C ARG A 117 -3.94 -17.09 11.55
N SER A 118 -3.80 -18.39 11.83
CA SER A 118 -2.59 -19.15 11.51
C SER A 118 -2.40 -19.32 10.00
N VAL A 119 -3.48 -19.48 9.23
CA VAL A 119 -3.43 -19.54 7.76
C VAL A 119 -2.94 -18.22 7.18
N ILE A 120 -3.49 -17.08 7.63
CA ILE A 120 -3.04 -15.74 7.20
C ILE A 120 -1.59 -15.48 7.62
N SER A 121 -1.20 -15.87 8.83
CA SER A 121 0.20 -15.74 9.28
C SER A 121 1.16 -16.57 8.42
N TYR A 122 0.73 -17.76 7.99
CA TYR A 122 1.49 -18.58 7.06
C TYR A 122 1.56 -17.95 5.66
N ALA A 123 0.47 -17.38 5.15
CA ALA A 123 0.44 -16.66 3.88
C ALA A 123 1.43 -15.48 3.87
N VAL A 124 1.44 -14.67 4.92
CA VAL A 124 2.38 -13.56 5.10
C VAL A 124 3.82 -14.06 5.20
N SER A 125 4.06 -15.13 5.96
CA SER A 125 5.39 -15.75 6.06
C SER A 125 5.88 -16.28 4.72
N TYR A 126 4.99 -16.90 3.93
CA TYR A 126 5.27 -17.39 2.58
C TYR A 126 5.68 -16.24 1.66
N LEU A 127 4.90 -15.16 1.60
CA LEU A 127 5.22 -13.98 0.81
C LEU A 127 6.56 -13.35 1.23
N ARG A 128 6.77 -13.17 2.53
CA ARG A 128 8.02 -12.63 3.07
C ARG A 128 9.21 -13.51 2.67
N SER A 129 9.06 -14.83 2.73
CA SER A 129 10.14 -15.76 2.37
C SER A 129 10.56 -15.64 0.90
N LYS A 130 9.63 -15.26 0.01
CA LYS A 130 9.89 -14.99 -1.42
C LYS A 130 10.38 -13.56 -1.71
N GLY A 131 10.59 -12.73 -0.68
CA GLY A 131 11.14 -11.39 -0.84
C GLY A 131 10.11 -10.30 -1.17
N PHE A 132 8.81 -10.57 -1.05
CA PHE A 132 7.77 -9.55 -1.22
C PHE A 132 7.94 -8.41 -0.20
N SER A 133 7.55 -7.20 -0.61
CA SER A 133 7.57 -5.99 0.24
C SER A 133 6.42 -5.96 1.24
N GLY A 134 5.36 -6.70 0.95
CA GLY A 134 4.09 -6.60 1.66
C GLY A 134 3.03 -7.53 1.10
N VAL A 135 1.84 -7.43 1.68
CA VAL A 135 0.64 -8.18 1.29
C VAL A 135 -0.45 -7.23 0.82
N PHE A 136 -1.17 -7.65 -0.21
CA PHE A 136 -2.43 -7.05 -0.63
C PHE A 136 -3.58 -7.96 -0.19
N LEU A 137 -4.38 -7.49 0.77
CA LEU A 137 -5.49 -8.21 1.38
C LEU A 137 -6.79 -7.92 0.63
N ASP A 138 -7.34 -8.95 0.00
CA ASP A 138 -8.57 -8.85 -0.79
C ASP A 138 -9.82 -9.37 -0.05
N ASN A 139 -10.99 -9.11 -0.64
CA ASN A 139 -12.32 -9.59 -0.25
C ASN A 139 -12.81 -9.16 1.13
N ILE A 140 -12.19 -8.13 1.72
CA ILE A 140 -12.62 -7.56 3.02
C ILE A 140 -14.12 -7.20 3.05
N ASP A 141 -14.67 -6.79 1.91
CA ASP A 141 -16.08 -6.45 1.72
C ASP A 141 -17.05 -7.62 1.96
N MET A 142 -16.57 -8.87 2.07
CA MET A 142 -17.40 -10.00 2.53
C MET A 142 -18.02 -9.75 3.90
N VAL A 143 -17.44 -8.84 4.70
CA VAL A 143 -18.06 -8.37 5.94
C VAL A 143 -19.47 -7.81 5.75
N GLU A 144 -19.80 -7.26 4.59
CA GLU A 144 -21.15 -6.75 4.31
C GLU A 144 -22.19 -7.89 4.27
N LEU A 145 -21.77 -9.09 3.86
CA LEU A 145 -22.59 -10.31 3.88
C LEU A 145 -22.45 -11.10 5.19
N TYR A 146 -21.29 -11.01 5.84
CA TYR A 146 -20.95 -11.70 7.09
C TYR A 146 -20.50 -10.70 8.17
N PRO A 147 -21.39 -9.81 8.66
CA PRO A 147 -21.00 -8.70 9.54
C PRO A 147 -20.43 -9.13 10.88
N TRP A 148 -20.71 -10.36 11.32
CA TRP A 148 -20.13 -10.95 12.52
C TRP A 148 -18.61 -11.19 12.42
N MET A 149 -18.01 -11.09 11.23
CA MET A 149 -16.56 -11.16 11.02
C MET A 149 -15.83 -9.84 11.26
N ALA A 150 -16.54 -8.71 11.37
CA ALA A 150 -15.95 -7.36 11.37
C ALA A 150 -14.81 -7.18 12.37
N SER A 151 -15.01 -7.55 13.64
CA SER A 151 -13.97 -7.42 14.67
C SER A 151 -12.75 -8.28 14.36
N SER A 152 -12.96 -9.50 13.86
CA SER A 152 -11.88 -10.43 13.55
C SER A 152 -11.03 -9.95 12.37
N ILE A 153 -11.67 -9.34 11.36
CA ILE A 153 -10.98 -8.71 10.22
C ILE A 153 -10.07 -7.58 10.71
N VAL A 154 -10.62 -6.64 11.50
CA VAL A 154 -9.84 -5.51 12.04
C VAL A 154 -8.69 -6.00 12.93
N GLU A 155 -8.95 -6.99 13.79
CA GLU A 155 -7.93 -7.60 14.64
C GLU A 155 -6.79 -8.22 13.83
N ILE A 156 -7.10 -8.97 12.77
CA ILE A 156 -6.07 -9.58 11.92
C ILE A 156 -5.21 -8.50 11.26
N VAL A 157 -5.81 -7.49 10.64
CA VAL A 157 -5.05 -6.43 9.96
C VAL A 157 -4.17 -5.64 10.95
N ARG A 158 -4.74 -5.26 12.10
CA ARG A 158 -3.98 -4.60 13.16
C ARG A 158 -2.82 -5.46 13.65
N ASP A 159 -3.09 -6.72 13.98
CA ASP A 159 -2.09 -7.60 14.57
C ASP A 159 -0.96 -7.89 13.58
N LEU A 160 -1.28 -8.04 12.28
CA LEU A 160 -0.28 -8.10 11.21
C LEU A 160 0.59 -6.85 11.15
N LYS A 161 -0.02 -5.65 11.20
CA LYS A 161 0.74 -4.39 11.18
C LYS A 161 1.67 -4.26 12.38
N LEU A 162 1.23 -4.73 13.55
CA LEU A 162 2.02 -4.70 14.78
C LEU A 162 3.16 -5.73 14.79
N SER A 163 2.97 -6.92 14.22
CA SER A 163 4.01 -7.95 14.18
C SER A 163 5.02 -7.74 13.05
N GLU A 164 4.62 -7.08 11.97
CA GLU A 164 5.39 -6.98 10.73
C GLU A 164 5.68 -5.52 10.35
N ASN A 165 6.34 -4.76 11.22
CA ASN A 165 6.47 -3.29 11.08
C ASN A 165 7.06 -2.80 9.74
N ASP A 166 7.91 -3.60 9.09
CA ASP A 166 8.54 -3.27 7.79
C ASP A 166 7.83 -3.94 6.60
N PHE A 167 6.70 -4.64 6.83
CA PHE A 167 5.88 -5.25 5.79
C PHE A 167 4.70 -4.36 5.48
N LEU A 168 4.56 -4.02 4.21
CA LEU A 168 3.50 -3.14 3.76
C LEU A 168 2.17 -3.91 3.72
N ILE A 169 1.09 -3.25 4.14
CA ILE A 169 -0.26 -3.79 4.08
C ILE A 169 -1.08 -2.90 3.14
N ALA A 170 -1.51 -3.49 2.03
CA ALA A 170 -2.53 -2.91 1.18
C ALA A 170 -3.84 -3.67 1.41
N ILE A 171 -4.97 -2.97 1.34
CA ILE A 171 -6.30 -3.59 1.35
C ILE A 171 -7.06 -3.24 0.09
N ASN A 172 -7.89 -4.16 -0.40
CA ASN A 172 -8.88 -3.85 -1.43
C ASN A 172 -10.16 -3.35 -0.78
N ARG A 173 -10.61 -2.15 -1.17
CA ARG A 173 -11.83 -1.51 -0.67
C ARG A 173 -11.90 -1.51 0.86
N GLY A 174 -12.81 -2.28 1.46
CA GLY A 174 -13.02 -2.34 2.90
C GLY A 174 -13.78 -1.14 3.45
N PHE A 175 -14.58 -0.45 2.63
CA PHE A 175 -15.22 0.83 3.00
C PHE A 175 -16.13 0.72 4.22
N TYR A 176 -16.71 -0.45 4.46
CA TYR A 176 -17.52 -0.71 5.65
C TYR A 176 -16.71 -0.60 6.96
N LEU A 177 -15.43 -0.98 6.95
CA LEU A 177 -14.54 -1.01 8.12
C LEU A 177 -13.39 0.01 8.05
N ILE A 178 -13.44 0.94 7.09
CA ILE A 178 -12.26 1.73 6.75
C ILE A 178 -11.81 2.66 7.88
N ASP A 179 -12.72 3.13 8.74
CA ASP A 179 -12.35 3.98 9.87
C ASP A 179 -11.52 3.20 10.91
N GLU A 180 -11.81 1.90 11.10
CA GLU A 180 -11.05 1.02 11.98
C GLU A 180 -9.77 0.48 11.35
N LEU A 181 -9.75 0.31 10.01
CA LEU A 181 -8.61 -0.23 9.27
C LEU A 181 -7.57 0.83 8.89
N ALA A 182 -7.98 2.07 8.66
CA ALA A 182 -7.11 3.17 8.21
C ALA A 182 -5.80 3.35 9.02
N PRO A 183 -5.76 3.20 10.36
CA PRO A 183 -4.52 3.33 11.12
C PRO A 183 -3.51 2.19 10.88
N TRP A 184 -3.91 1.10 10.23
CA TRP A 184 -3.17 -0.15 10.17
C TRP A 184 -2.72 -0.55 8.77
N VAL A 185 -3.00 0.30 7.77
CA VAL A 185 -2.70 0.02 6.36
C VAL A 185 -1.76 1.07 5.79
N ASP A 186 -0.98 0.68 4.78
CA ASP A 186 -0.10 1.57 4.03
C ASP A 186 -0.76 1.98 2.70
N PHE A 187 -1.65 1.13 2.16
CA PHE A 187 -2.38 1.41 0.93
C PHE A 187 -3.84 0.94 1.00
N VAL A 188 -4.70 1.65 0.27
CA VAL A 188 -6.08 1.23 -0.01
C VAL A 188 -6.26 1.23 -1.53
N VAL A 189 -6.49 0.06 -2.11
CA VAL A 189 -6.89 -0.06 -3.51
C VAL A 189 -8.39 0.20 -3.57
N PHE A 190 -8.79 1.29 -4.22
CA PHE A 190 -10.18 1.56 -4.54
C PHE A 190 -10.52 0.85 -5.85
N GLU A 191 -10.92 -0.41 -5.74
CA GLU A 191 -11.48 -1.17 -6.87
C GLU A 191 -12.99 -0.92 -7.00
N CYS A 192 -13.60 -1.39 -8.09
CA CYS A 192 -13.97 -0.58 -9.25
C CYS A 192 -14.06 0.93 -9.01
N PHE A 193 -13.06 1.68 -9.47
CA PHE A 193 -13.06 3.13 -9.51
C PHE A 193 -13.45 3.65 -10.89
N GLY A 194 -14.60 4.33 -10.97
CA GLY A 194 -15.11 4.94 -12.21
C GLY A 194 -15.68 3.95 -13.22
N THR A 195 -14.99 2.84 -13.48
CA THR A 195 -15.42 1.80 -14.42
C THR A 195 -15.38 0.41 -13.80
N TYR A 196 -16.25 -0.47 -14.27
CA TYR A 196 -16.45 -1.81 -13.73
C TYR A 196 -16.83 -2.80 -14.84
N PHE A 197 -16.75 -4.09 -14.52
CA PHE A 197 -17.31 -5.15 -15.35
C PHE A 197 -18.70 -5.54 -14.85
N ASP A 198 -19.70 -5.48 -15.73
CA ASP A 198 -21.06 -5.93 -15.43
C ASP A 198 -21.21 -7.40 -15.79
N PHE A 199 -21.25 -8.26 -14.77
CA PHE A 199 -21.41 -9.71 -14.93
C PHE A 199 -22.76 -10.12 -15.53
N ASN A 200 -23.81 -9.30 -15.39
CA ASN A 200 -25.13 -9.62 -15.96
C ASN A 200 -25.14 -9.46 -17.47
N THR A 201 -24.42 -8.46 -17.98
CA THR A 201 -24.35 -8.18 -19.42
C THR A 201 -23.02 -8.56 -20.05
N ASN A 202 -22.09 -9.11 -19.27
CA ASN A 202 -20.75 -9.51 -19.67
C ASN A 202 -20.01 -8.40 -20.43
N SER A 203 -20.02 -7.19 -19.86
CA SER A 203 -19.50 -5.99 -20.53
C SER A 203 -18.93 -4.97 -19.55
N TYR A 204 -17.86 -4.27 -19.97
CA TYR A 204 -17.33 -3.12 -19.24
C TYR A 204 -18.27 -1.92 -19.32
N ARG A 205 -18.43 -1.21 -18.20
CA ARG A 205 -19.29 -0.03 -18.06
C ARG A 205 -18.63 1.07 -17.24
N LYS A 206 -19.10 2.31 -17.44
CA LYS A 206 -18.85 3.45 -16.55
C LYS A 206 -19.93 3.51 -15.47
N PHE A 207 -19.56 3.82 -14.24
CA PHE A 207 -20.55 4.26 -13.25
C PHE A 207 -21.21 5.55 -13.71
N THR A 208 -22.50 5.69 -13.47
CA THR A 208 -23.29 6.89 -13.79
C THR A 208 -24.30 7.16 -12.70
N GLY A 209 -24.92 8.35 -12.69
CA GLY A 209 -25.99 8.68 -11.75
C GLY A 209 -25.57 8.53 -10.28
N SER A 210 -26.44 7.93 -9.47
CA SER A 210 -26.22 7.74 -8.03
C SER A 210 -24.98 6.92 -7.71
N ASP A 211 -24.63 5.94 -8.54
CA ASP A 211 -23.52 5.05 -8.27
C ASP A 211 -22.19 5.79 -8.44
N LEU A 212 -22.08 6.65 -9.46
CA LEU A 212 -20.90 7.49 -9.62
C LEU A 212 -20.77 8.50 -8.47
N GLU A 213 -21.88 9.08 -8.00
CA GLU A 213 -21.86 9.99 -6.85
C GLU A 213 -21.48 9.25 -5.56
N TRP A 214 -21.88 7.99 -5.40
CA TRP A 214 -21.42 7.16 -4.30
C TRP A 214 -19.91 6.90 -4.38
N ILE A 215 -19.37 6.55 -5.56
CA ILE A 215 -17.91 6.39 -5.77
C ILE A 215 -17.15 7.66 -5.38
N LYS A 216 -17.63 8.83 -5.83
CA LYS A 216 -17.04 10.13 -5.46
C LYS A 216 -17.08 10.38 -3.96
N SER A 217 -18.19 10.06 -3.29
CA SER A 217 -18.30 10.22 -1.83
C SER A 217 -17.32 9.33 -1.06
N GLN A 218 -17.09 8.09 -1.52
CA GLN A 218 -16.08 7.23 -0.92
C GLN A 218 -14.67 7.74 -1.21
N ALA A 219 -14.43 8.31 -2.40
CA ALA A 219 -13.13 8.89 -2.75
C ALA A 219 -12.79 10.09 -1.85
N GLU A 220 -13.76 10.97 -1.59
CA GLU A 220 -13.60 12.08 -0.63
C GLU A 220 -13.30 11.57 0.78
N ARG A 221 -14.01 10.54 1.25
CA ARG A 221 -13.80 9.93 2.56
C ARG A 221 -12.40 9.31 2.67
N LEU A 222 -11.98 8.53 1.67
CA LEU A 222 -10.66 7.90 1.64
C LEU A 222 -9.55 8.94 1.57
N LYS A 223 -9.73 10.02 0.81
CA LYS A 223 -8.77 11.12 0.76
C LYS A 223 -8.56 11.74 2.14
N ALA A 224 -9.65 12.05 2.85
CA ALA A 224 -9.57 12.62 4.20
C ALA A 224 -8.88 11.67 5.19
N LEU A 225 -9.22 10.38 5.16
CA LEU A 225 -8.58 9.37 6.00
C LEU A 225 -7.10 9.15 5.63
N SER A 226 -6.77 9.20 4.34
CA SER A 226 -5.40 9.11 3.82
C SER A 226 -4.53 10.27 4.32
N GLU A 227 -5.04 11.50 4.29
CA GLU A 227 -4.37 12.68 4.87
C GLU A 227 -4.19 12.56 6.39
N GLN A 228 -5.15 11.93 7.09
CA GLN A 228 -5.11 11.75 8.54
C GLN A 228 -4.14 10.66 8.99
N TYR A 229 -4.12 9.51 8.31
CA TYR A 229 -3.42 8.30 8.76
C TYR A 229 -2.17 7.97 7.92
N GLY A 230 -1.98 8.62 6.77
CA GLY A 230 -0.77 8.52 5.96
C GLY A 230 -0.73 7.35 4.97
N PHE A 231 -1.79 6.55 4.84
CA PHE A 231 -1.88 5.54 3.78
C PHE A 231 -2.13 6.20 2.42
N LYS A 232 -1.78 5.54 1.32
CA LYS A 232 -2.04 6.02 -0.04
C LYS A 232 -3.24 5.31 -0.68
N VAL A 233 -4.11 6.05 -1.37
CA VAL A 233 -5.23 5.47 -2.14
C VAL A 233 -4.79 5.20 -3.57
N LEU A 234 -5.11 4.02 -4.11
CA LEU A 234 -4.77 3.57 -5.46
C LEU A 234 -6.06 3.25 -6.23
N ALA A 235 -6.38 4.01 -7.27
CA ALA A 235 -7.62 3.86 -8.02
C ALA A 235 -7.52 2.78 -9.11
N LEU A 236 -8.29 1.71 -9.01
CA LEU A 236 -8.29 0.61 -9.99
C LEU A 236 -9.59 0.59 -10.80
N GLY A 237 -9.47 0.83 -12.10
CA GLY A 237 -10.59 0.78 -13.06
C GLY A 237 -10.48 -0.38 -14.05
N TYR A 238 -11.60 -0.66 -14.73
CA TYR A 238 -11.72 -1.76 -15.68
C TYR A 238 -12.13 -1.31 -17.08
N ALA A 239 -11.51 -1.88 -18.11
CA ALA A 239 -11.84 -1.64 -19.51
C ALA A 239 -11.51 -2.83 -20.43
N ASP A 240 -12.09 -2.85 -21.63
CA ASP A 240 -11.90 -3.93 -22.61
C ASP A 240 -10.59 -3.75 -23.39
N PRO A 241 -9.56 -4.58 -23.19
CA PRO A 241 -8.29 -4.43 -23.89
C PRO A 241 -8.37 -4.81 -25.38
N THR A 242 -9.44 -5.49 -25.80
CA THR A 242 -9.64 -5.88 -27.21
C THR A 242 -10.25 -4.76 -28.05
N ASN A 243 -10.70 -3.67 -27.41
CA ASN A 243 -11.25 -2.50 -28.05
C ASN A 243 -10.47 -1.26 -27.63
N GLU A 244 -9.42 -0.92 -28.38
CA GLU A 244 -8.48 0.17 -28.07
C GLU A 244 -9.19 1.53 -27.88
N GLU A 245 -10.18 1.84 -28.70
CA GLU A 245 -10.94 3.10 -28.59
C GLU A 245 -11.68 3.18 -27.25
N LYS A 246 -12.46 2.14 -26.91
CA LYS A 246 -13.17 2.07 -25.62
C LYS A 246 -12.23 1.98 -24.44
N PHE A 247 -11.13 1.24 -24.57
CA PHE A 247 -10.11 1.14 -23.54
C PHE A 247 -9.57 2.53 -23.18
N ASN A 248 -9.16 3.29 -24.18
CA ASN A 248 -8.63 4.64 -24.00
C ASN A 248 -9.71 5.62 -23.48
N GLU A 249 -10.97 5.48 -23.93
CA GLU A 249 -12.09 6.27 -23.43
C GLU A 249 -12.36 6.03 -21.93
N TYR A 250 -12.27 4.77 -21.49
CA TYR A 250 -12.52 4.38 -20.10
C TYR A 250 -11.33 4.75 -19.22
N ARG A 251 -10.12 4.50 -19.72
CA ARG A 251 -8.88 4.94 -19.09
C ARG A 251 -8.87 6.45 -18.85
N SER A 252 -9.18 7.25 -19.87
CA SER A 252 -9.21 8.72 -19.73
C SER A 252 -10.24 9.17 -18.69
N PHE A 253 -11.40 8.51 -18.64
CA PHE A 253 -12.43 8.78 -17.63
C PHE A 253 -11.96 8.48 -16.20
N VAL A 254 -11.28 7.34 -16.00
CA VAL A 254 -10.69 6.96 -14.70
C VAL A 254 -9.59 7.93 -14.29
N GLU A 255 -8.69 8.28 -15.22
CA GLU A 255 -7.60 9.25 -15.00
C GLU A 255 -8.16 10.63 -14.60
N GLU A 256 -9.17 11.15 -15.33
CA GLU A 256 -9.82 12.42 -15.01
C GLU A 256 -10.49 12.38 -13.64
N LEU A 257 -11.21 11.30 -13.31
CA LEU A 257 -11.86 11.16 -12.01
C LEU A 257 -10.84 11.06 -10.86
N ALA A 258 -9.78 10.27 -11.04
CA ALA A 258 -8.75 10.07 -10.01
C ALA A 258 -7.95 11.35 -9.74
N SER A 259 -7.72 12.17 -10.78
CA SER A 259 -7.04 13.46 -10.66
C SER A 259 -7.73 14.44 -9.72
N GLN A 260 -9.06 14.37 -9.58
CA GLN A 260 -9.83 15.22 -8.66
C GLN A 260 -9.49 14.96 -7.19
N TYR A 261 -8.98 13.76 -6.88
CA TYR A 261 -8.62 13.34 -5.54
C TYR A 261 -7.10 13.23 -5.33
N GLY A 262 -6.31 13.35 -6.39
CA GLY A 262 -4.86 13.13 -6.35
C GLY A 262 -4.48 11.66 -6.23
N PHE A 263 -5.35 10.75 -6.68
CA PHE A 263 -5.10 9.31 -6.60
C PHE A 263 -4.32 8.85 -7.84
N PRO A 264 -3.20 8.12 -7.68
CA PRO A 264 -2.66 7.28 -8.73
C PRO A 264 -3.74 6.35 -9.26
N CYS A 265 -3.78 6.10 -10.57
CA CYS A 265 -4.75 5.19 -11.16
C CYS A 265 -4.10 4.16 -12.09
N PHE A 266 -4.75 3.00 -12.18
CA PHE A 266 -4.42 1.93 -13.10
C PHE A 266 -5.71 1.37 -13.71
N VAL A 267 -5.68 1.06 -15.02
CA VAL A 267 -6.84 0.49 -15.73
C VAL A 267 -6.41 -0.78 -16.45
N SER A 268 -7.14 -1.87 -16.22
CA SER A 268 -6.87 -3.19 -16.78
C SER A 268 -8.17 -3.88 -17.23
N ASP A 269 -8.05 -5.06 -17.80
CA ASP A 269 -9.15 -6.00 -17.97
C ASP A 269 -9.54 -6.65 -16.62
N LEU A 270 -10.72 -7.28 -16.57
CA LEU A 270 -11.25 -7.95 -15.38
C LEU A 270 -10.30 -9.00 -14.79
N SER A 271 -9.57 -9.74 -15.64
CA SER A 271 -8.68 -10.81 -15.17
C SER A 271 -7.32 -10.32 -14.69
N LEU A 272 -7.06 -9.00 -14.80
CA LEU A 272 -5.80 -8.37 -14.42
C LEU A 272 -4.60 -8.96 -15.17
N GLN A 273 -4.81 -9.38 -16.43
CA GLN A 273 -3.78 -9.96 -17.30
C GLN A 273 -3.35 -8.98 -18.41
N HIS A 274 -3.99 -7.81 -18.49
CA HIS A 274 -3.60 -6.74 -19.39
C HIS A 274 -2.78 -5.67 -18.66
N LEU A 275 -1.49 -5.58 -18.98
CA LEU A 275 -0.65 -4.47 -18.55
C LEU A 275 -0.58 -3.44 -19.69
N PRO A 276 -1.31 -2.31 -19.60
CA PRO A 276 -1.33 -1.29 -20.64
C PRO A 276 0.02 -0.58 -20.72
N GLU A 277 0.33 -0.05 -21.90
CA GLU A 277 1.47 0.85 -22.05
C GLU A 277 1.24 2.14 -21.23
N PRO A 278 2.31 2.74 -20.66
CA PRO A 278 2.21 4.03 -19.97
C PRO A 278 1.55 5.08 -20.87
N SER A 279 0.62 5.87 -20.34
CA SER A 279 -0.02 6.94 -21.11
C SER A 279 1.03 7.97 -21.48
N ALA A 280 1.04 8.42 -22.73
CA ALA A 280 1.98 9.43 -23.23
C ALA A 280 1.77 10.83 -22.62
N SER A 281 0.87 10.98 -21.64
CA SER A 281 0.48 12.25 -21.01
C SER A 281 1.20 12.57 -19.69
N GLY A 282 2.22 11.81 -19.28
CA GLY A 282 3.08 12.15 -18.14
C GLY A 282 4.43 12.70 -18.61
N GLY A 283 4.82 13.88 -18.13
CA GLY A 283 6.00 14.64 -18.56
C GLY A 283 7.33 13.90 -18.50
N GLU A 284 8.35 14.54 -19.10
CA GLU A 284 9.74 14.10 -19.18
C GLU A 284 10.21 13.34 -17.94
N ALA A 285 10.98 12.26 -18.19
CA ALA A 285 11.61 11.45 -17.16
C ALA A 285 12.24 12.34 -16.08
N PRO A 286 12.04 12.04 -14.78
CA PRO A 286 12.60 12.85 -13.72
C PRO A 286 14.12 12.91 -13.88
N ILE A 287 14.63 14.13 -14.05
CA ILE A 287 16.04 14.43 -13.82
C ILE A 287 16.31 14.02 -12.39
N ALA A 288 17.22 13.07 -12.18
CA ALA A 288 17.61 12.62 -10.84
C ALA A 288 17.83 13.85 -9.93
N PRO A 289 17.24 13.90 -8.72
CA PRO A 289 17.47 15.00 -7.82
C PRO A 289 18.99 15.13 -7.62
N ALA A 290 19.51 16.33 -7.85
CA ALA A 290 20.90 16.64 -7.51
C ALA A 290 21.12 16.19 -6.07
N GLY A 291 22.13 15.34 -5.87
CA GLY A 291 22.39 14.71 -4.58
C GLY A 291 22.28 15.73 -3.46
N VAL A 292 21.53 15.37 -2.41
CA VAL A 292 21.34 16.24 -1.25
C VAL A 292 22.71 16.67 -0.76
N ASP A 293 22.96 17.98 -0.77
CA ASP A 293 24.21 18.52 -0.25
C ASP A 293 24.25 18.26 1.26
N LEU A 294 24.96 17.21 1.66
CA LEU A 294 25.11 16.79 3.06
C LEU A 294 26.12 17.66 3.82
N LEU A 295 26.80 18.59 3.13
CA LEU A 295 27.79 19.48 3.73
C LEU A 295 27.25 20.30 4.92
N PRO A 296 26.03 20.87 4.88
CA PRO A 296 25.46 21.62 6.00
C PRO A 296 25.20 20.73 7.23
N VAL A 297 24.78 19.47 7.01
CA VAL A 297 24.54 18.49 8.08
C VAL A 297 25.86 18.06 8.72
N LEU A 298 26.88 17.78 7.90
CA LEU A 298 28.24 17.49 8.38
C LEU A 298 28.84 18.66 9.17
N LEU A 299 28.69 19.89 8.67
CA LEU A 299 29.17 21.11 9.33
C LEU A 299 28.51 21.29 10.71
N CYS A 300 27.19 21.09 10.80
CA CYS A 300 26.48 21.12 12.08
C CYS A 300 27.00 20.07 13.06
N LEU A 301 27.23 18.83 12.58
CA LEU A 301 27.76 17.74 13.42
C LEU A 301 29.16 18.04 13.94
N VAL A 302 30.04 18.58 13.09
CA VAL A 302 31.40 18.99 13.47
C VAL A 302 31.37 20.10 14.53
N VAL A 303 30.50 21.09 14.38
CA VAL A 303 30.35 22.18 15.36
C VAL A 303 29.84 21.66 16.70
N VAL A 304 28.85 20.76 16.69
CA VAL A 304 28.31 20.14 17.92
C VAL A 304 29.39 19.32 18.63
N VAL A 305 30.15 18.50 17.91
CA VAL A 305 31.24 17.70 18.48
C VAL A 305 32.35 18.61 19.05
N ALA A 306 32.72 19.68 18.34
CA ALA A 306 33.72 20.64 18.82
C ALA A 306 33.27 21.34 20.11
N LEU A 307 32.00 21.72 20.22
CA LEU A 307 31.43 22.31 21.43
C LEU A 307 31.41 21.33 22.60
N LEU A 308 31.07 20.06 22.37
CA LEU A 308 31.11 19.01 23.39
C LEU A 308 32.54 18.76 23.91
N ILE A 309 33.53 18.73 23.02
CA ILE A 309 34.95 18.57 23.39
C ILE A 309 35.45 19.80 24.16
N ALA A 310 35.09 21.01 23.74
CA ALA A 310 35.46 22.24 24.46
C ALA A 310 34.85 22.28 25.87
N PHE A 311 33.60 21.81 26.01
CA PHE A 311 32.92 21.74 27.29
C PHE A 311 33.53 20.69 28.23
N SER A 312 33.92 19.52 27.71
CA SER A 312 34.59 18.47 28.51
C SER A 312 35.96 18.93 29.02
N ARG A 313 36.75 19.63 28.19
CA ARG A 313 38.05 20.20 28.58
C ARG A 313 37.92 21.28 29.65
N ARG A 314 36.92 22.17 29.55
CA ARG A 314 36.65 23.17 30.60
C ARG A 314 36.25 22.53 31.94
N ARG A 315 35.50 21.43 31.89
CA ARG A 315 35.10 20.68 33.10
C ARG A 315 36.28 19.96 33.75
N ALA A 316 37.23 19.46 32.96
CA ALA A 316 38.46 18.83 33.46
C ALA A 316 39.39 19.86 34.14
N SER A 317 39.62 21.02 33.50
CA SER A 317 40.46 22.10 34.05
C SER A 317 39.88 22.73 35.33
N ALA A 318 38.55 22.78 35.47
CA ALA A 318 37.89 23.23 36.69
C ALA A 318 37.97 22.23 37.86
N LYS A 319 38.35 20.97 37.59
CA LYS A 319 38.51 19.91 38.60
C LYS A 319 39.94 19.76 39.11
N GLU A 320 40.93 20.26 38.36
CA GLU A 320 42.35 20.31 38.76
C GLU A 320 42.70 21.59 39.55
N SER A 321 41.79 22.56 39.61
CA SER A 321 41.96 23.84 40.32
C SER A 321 41.17 23.94 41.63
N SER A 322 40.66 22.80 42.13
CA SER A 322 40.00 22.63 43.44
C SER A 322 40.75 21.61 44.28
#